data_AF-Q8E685-F1
#
_entry.id   AF-Q8E685-F1
#
_cell.length_a   1.000
_cell.length_b   1.000
_cell.length_c   1.000
_cell.angle_alpha   90.00
_cell.angle_beta   90.00
_cell.angle_gamma   90.00
#
_symmetry.space_group_name_H-M   'P 1'
#
loop_
_entity.id
_entity.type
_entity.pdbx_description
1 polymer ?
#
loop_
_entity_poly.entity_id
_entity_poly.type
_entity_poly.pdbx_seq_one_letter_code
_entity_poly.pdbx_strand_id
1 'polypeptide(L)' 'MWRAKTTEGMVVLGKLPDGIFTLLRFNDEGGQLTHISESEALWLTLELAPEKMDCI' A
#
# COMPACT_ATOMS: atom_id res chain seq x y z
N MET A 1 4.26 0.40 7.71
CA MET A 1 3.08 0.97 7.02
C MET A 1 3.46 2.34 6.49
N TRP A 2 3.13 2.62 5.23
CA TRP A 2 3.36 3.91 4.59
C TRP A 2 2.14 4.33 3.77
N ARG A 3 2.07 5.62 3.40
CA ARG A 3 1.01 6.18 2.58
C ARG A 3 1.58 7.05 1.46
N ALA A 4 0.98 7.00 0.28
CA ALA A 4 1.34 7.82 -0.88
C ALA A 4 0.08 8.44 -1.50
N LYS A 5 0.23 9.66 -2.03
CA LYS A 5 -0.81 10.32 -2.82
C LYS A 5 -0.59 9.98 -4.29
N THR A 6 -1.63 9.50 -4.96
CA THR A 6 -1.63 9.21 -6.40
C THR A 6 -2.57 10.17 -7.13
N THR A 7 -2.63 10.07 -8.46
CA THR A 7 -3.61 10.82 -9.27
C THR A 7 -5.04 10.38 -9.00
N GLU A 8 -5.24 9.17 -8.49
CA GLU A 8 -6.55 8.56 -8.23
C GLU A 8 -7.00 8.71 -6.77
N GLY A 9 -6.14 9.22 -5.87
CA GLY A 9 -6.47 9.42 -4.47
C GLY A 9 -5.29 9.17 -3.53
N MET A 10 -5.54 8.43 -2.45
CA MET A 10 -4.54 8.03 -1.45
C MET A 10 -4.44 6.52 -1.36
N VAL A 11 -3.21 6.02 -1.27
CA VAL A 11 -2.91 4.61 -1.07
C VAL A 11 -2.17 4.45 0.25
N VAL A 12 -2.57 3.46 1.04
CA VAL A 12 -1.88 3.06 2.27
C VAL A 12 -1.49 1.59 2.14
N LEU A 13 -0.21 1.31 2.28
CA LEU A 13 0.32 -0.06 2.28
C LEU A 13 0.82 -0.41 3.68
N GLY A 14 0.41 -1.58 4.16
CA GLY A 14 0.79 -2.11 5.46
C GLY A 14 0.93 -3.62 5.46
N LYS A 15 1.47 -4.12 6.57
CA LYS A 15 1.61 -5.54 6.88
C LYS A 15 0.94 -5.80 8.22
N LEU A 16 0.03 -6.76 8.27
CA LEU A 16 -0.62 -7.20 9.48
C LEU A 16 0.33 -8.08 10.33
N PRO A 17 0.08 -8.23 11.64
CA PRO A 17 0.93 -9.06 12.52
C PRO A 17 1.05 -10.53 12.11
N ASP A 18 0.08 -11.04 11.34
CA ASP A 18 0.08 -12.40 10.79
C ASP A 18 0.87 -12.55 9.48
N GLY A 19 1.48 -11.46 9.00
CA GLY A 19 2.30 -11.43 7.79
C GLY A 19 1.54 -11.08 6.51
N ILE A 20 0.23 -10.85 6.57
CA ILE A 20 -0.58 -10.49 5.40
C ILE A 20 -0.32 -9.03 5.01
N PHE A 21 -0.03 -8.77 3.74
CA PHE A 21 0.07 -7.41 3.21
C PHE A 21 -1.32 -6.89 2.81
N THR A 22 -1.58 -5.64 3.14
CA THR A 22 -2.86 -4.99 2.89
C THR A 22 -2.67 -3.66 2.17
N LEU A 23 -3.40 -3.48 1.09
CA LEU A 23 -3.50 -2.24 0.34
C LEU A 23 -4.85 -1.59 0.58
N LEU A 24 -4.83 -0.36 1.09
CA LEU A 24 -6.02 0.43 1.29
C LEU A 24 -5.99 1.61 0.31
N ARG A 25 -6.95 1.63 -0.62
CA ARG A 25 -7.11 2.70 -1.61
C ARG A 25 -8.27 3.57 -1.19
N PHE A 26 -8.06 4.87 -1.12
CA PHE A 26 -9.09 5.87 -0.81
C PHE A 26 -9.18 6.87 -1.96
N ASN A 27 -10.37 7.00 -2.52
CA ASN A 27 -10.71 7.99 -3.54
C ASN A 27 -12.05 8.67 -3.19
N ASP A 28 -12.56 9.50 -4.10
CA ASP A 28 -13.83 10.22 -3.90
C ASP A 28 -15.06 9.29 -3.81
N GLU A 29 -14.91 8.02 -4.22
CA GLU A 29 -15.96 6.99 -4.15
C GLU A 29 -15.92 6.19 -2.84
N GLY A 30 -14.85 6.34 -2.04
CA GLY A 30 -14.69 5.69 -0.74
C GLY A 30 -13.34 4.97 -0.56
N GLY A 31 -13.31 4.05 0.42
CA GLY A 31 -12.11 3.28 0.77
C GLY A 31 -12.29 1.78 0.48
N GLN A 32 -11.36 1.18 -0.26
CA GLN A 32 -11.30 -0.26 -0.50
C GLN A 32 -10.03 -0.87 0.12
N LEU A 33 -10.22 -1.87 0.99
CA LEU A 33 -9.15 -2.69 1.56
C LEU A 33 -9.01 -3.99 0.77
N THR A 34 -7.79 -4.29 0.33
CA THR A 34 -7.48 -5.50 -0.44
C THR A 34 -6.25 -6.19 0.17
N HIS A 35 -6.30 -7.52 0.28
CA HIS A 35 -5.12 -8.32 0.62
C HIS A 35 -4.27 -8.55 -0.62
N ILE A 36 -2.97 -8.36 -0.50
CA ILE A 36 -2.02 -8.50 -1.62
C ILE A 36 -0.85 -9.39 -1.21
N SER A 37 -0.13 -9.91 -2.20
CA SER A 37 1.11 -10.65 -1.99
C SER A 37 2.27 -9.75 -1.58
N GLU A 38 3.32 -10.35 -1.02
CA GLU A 38 4.58 -9.64 -0.71
C GLU A 38 5.23 -9.05 -1.97
N SER A 39 5.21 -9.77 -3.10
CA SER A 39 5.78 -9.28 -4.35
C SER A 39 5.04 -8.04 -4.88
N GLU A 40 3.71 -8.01 -4.75
CA GLU A 40 2.91 -6.82 -5.08
C GLU A 40 3.21 -5.66 -4.13
N ALA A 41 3.37 -5.93 -2.83
CA ALA A 41 3.73 -4.92 -1.84
C ALA A 41 5.10 -4.29 -2.13
N LEU A 42 6.10 -5.11 -2.47
CA LEU A 42 7.44 -4.65 -2.86
C LEU A 42 7.39 -3.81 -4.14
N TRP A 43 6.69 -4.28 -5.16
CA TRP A 43 6.53 -3.54 -6.42
C TRP A 43 5.87 -2.17 -6.21
N LEU A 44 4.75 -2.14 -5.49
CA LEU A 44 4.05 -0.89 -5.18
C LEU A 44 4.90 0.07 -4.34
N THR A 45 5.75 -0.45 -3.46
CA THR A 45 6.67 0.38 -2.68
C THR A 45 7.73 1.01 -3.57
N LEU A 46 8.33 0.24 -4.48
CA LEU A 46 9.29 0.77 -5.46
C LEU A 46 8.68 1.84 -6.36
N GLU A 47 7.42 1.65 -6.77
CA GLU A 47 6.72 2.55 -7.69
C GLU A 47 6.25 3.85 -7.01
N LEU A 48 5.70 3.77 -5.79
CA LEU A 48 4.98 4.89 -5.17
C LEU A 48 5.75 5.58 -4.04
N ALA A 49 6.63 4.86 -3.35
CA ALA A 49 7.35 5.37 -2.18
C ALA A 49 8.67 4.61 -1.98
N PRO A 50 9.63 4.69 -2.94
CA PRO A 50 10.86 3.89 -2.89
C PRO A 50 11.71 4.16 -1.64
N GLU A 51 11.59 5.34 -1.04
CA GLU A 51 12.22 5.68 0.24
C GLU A 51 11.64 4.92 1.45
N LYS A 52 10.59 4.11 1.24
CA LYS A 52 9.93 3.29 2.25
C LYS A 52 10.21 1.79 2.09
N MET A 53 11.19 1.40 1.29
CA MET A 53 11.57 -0.02 1.13
C MET A 53 11.93 -0.71 2.45
N ASP A 54 12.55 0.00 3.39
CA ASP A 54 12.88 -0.54 4.72
C ASP A 54 11.66 -0.69 5.66
N CYS A 55 10.46 -0.28 5.21
CA CYS A 55 9.23 -0.25 6.02
C CYS A 55 8.24 -1.39 5.69
N ILE A 56 8.65 -2.36 4.85
CA ILE A 56 7.85 -3.47 4.28
C ILE A 56 8.33 -4.81 4.82
#